data_AF-A0A089KV59-F1
#
_entry.id   AF-A0A089KV59-F1
#
_cell.length_a   1.000
_cell.length_b   1.000
_cell.length_c   1.000
_cell.angle_alpha   90.00
_cell.angle_beta   90.00
_cell.angle_gamma   90.00
#
_symmetry.space_group_name_H-M   'P 1'
#
loop_
_entity.id
_entity.type
_entity.pdbx_description
1 polymer ?
#
loop_
_entity_poly.entity_id
_entity_poly.type
_entity_poly.pdbx_seq_one_letter_code
_entity_poly.pdbx_strand_id
1 'polypeptide(L)'
;MKRKVRRLLIRKYAVLFILSVLSLSYLYLLDWMFGYGLGNIGYILNYLLYTASEKLAAAVMLLALIVLDVIYWIRGSQPGRGAEK
;
A
#
# COMPACT_ATOMS: atom_id res chain seq x y z
N MET A 1 -10.68 21.31 -0.06
CA MET A 1 -10.38 20.40 -1.20
C MET A 1 -11.65 20.19 -2.01
N LYS A 2 -11.63 20.43 -3.33
CA LYS A 2 -12.81 20.26 -4.20
C LYS A 2 -13.34 18.81 -4.10
N ARG A 3 -14.66 18.60 -4.10
CA ARG A 3 -15.29 17.25 -4.02
C ARG A 3 -14.71 16.25 -5.04
N LYS A 4 -14.34 16.73 -6.24
CA LYS A 4 -13.71 15.93 -7.31
C LYS A 4 -12.38 15.32 -6.89
N VAL A 5 -11.49 16.13 -6.31
CA VAL A 5 -10.16 15.70 -5.83
C VAL A 5 -10.30 14.70 -4.68
N ARG A 6 -11.26 14.94 -3.78
CA ARG A 6 -11.55 14.01 -2.68
C ARG A 6 -11.94 12.61 -3.17
N ARG A 7 -12.85 12.56 -4.15
CA ARG A 7 -13.28 11.31 -4.78
C ARG A 7 -12.13 10.61 -5.52
N LEU A 8 -11.24 11.36 -6.15
CA LEU A 8 -10.07 10.82 -6.85
C LEU A 8 -9.08 10.16 -5.88
N LEU A 9 -8.81 10.78 -4.73
CA LEU A 9 -7.94 10.19 -3.71
C LEU A 9 -8.52 8.89 -3.13
N ILE A 10 -9.82 8.86 -2.82
CA ILE A 10 -10.50 7.64 -2.36
C ILE A 10 -10.38 6.54 -3.42
N ARG A 11 -10.62 6.87 -4.69
CA ARG A 11 -10.51 5.90 -5.79
C ARG A 11 -9.09 5.36 -5.94
N LYS A 12 -8.07 6.21 -5.82
CA LYS A 12 -6.65 5.80 -5.82
C LYS A 12 -6.39 4.74 -4.74
N TYR A 13 -6.79 5.02 -3.49
CA TYR A 13 -6.56 4.09 -2.38
C TYR A 13 -7.40 2.82 -2.49
N ALA A 14 -8.63 2.91 -2.99
CA ALA A 14 -9.46 1.72 -3.26
C ALA A 14 -8.82 0.81 -4.32
N VAL A 15 -8.30 1.38 -5.41
CA VAL A 15 -7.60 0.61 -6.45
C VAL A 15 -6.31 -0.01 -5.89
N LEU A 16 -5.52 0.74 -5.13
CA LEU A 16 -4.32 0.21 -4.47
C LEU A 16 -4.68 -0.96 -3.53
N PHE A 17 -5.72 -0.81 -2.73
CA PHE A 17 -6.17 -1.87 -1.83
C PHE A 17 -6.58 -3.14 -2.61
N ILE A 18 -7.39 -2.99 -3.65
CA ILE A 18 -7.84 -4.12 -4.49
C ILE A 18 -6.64 -4.81 -5.15
N LEU A 19 -5.70 -4.04 -5.74
CA LEU A 19 -4.51 -4.60 -6.37
C LEU A 19 -3.60 -5.32 -5.37
N SER A 20 -3.42 -4.78 -4.17
CA SER A 20 -2.65 -5.43 -3.11
C SER A 20 -3.29 -6.74 -2.65
N VAL A 21 -4.63 -6.76 -2.48
CA VAL A 21 -5.36 -7.98 -2.11
C VAL A 21 -5.28 -9.03 -3.22
N LEU A 22 -5.44 -8.63 -4.49
CA LEU A 22 -5.31 -9.55 -5.62
C LEU A 22 -3.90 -10.12 -5.73
N SER A 23 -2.88 -9.29 -5.53
CA SER A 23 -1.47 -9.71 -5.54
C SER A 23 -1.18 -10.73 -4.43
N LEU A 24 -1.65 -10.47 -3.20
CA LEU A 24 -1.50 -11.41 -2.09
C LEU A 24 -2.27 -12.70 -2.33
N SER A 25 -3.52 -12.60 -2.82
CA SER A 25 -4.34 -13.77 -3.14
C SER A 25 -3.69 -14.65 -4.21
N TYR A 26 -3.08 -14.02 -5.22
CA TYR A 26 -2.33 -14.72 -6.25
C TYR A 26 -1.11 -15.46 -5.67
N LEU A 27 -0.35 -14.83 -4.78
CA LEU A 27 0.77 -15.50 -4.10
C LEU A 27 0.30 -16.70 -3.27
N TYR A 28 -0.76 -16.55 -2.48
CA TYR A 28 -1.34 -17.66 -1.70
C TYR A 28 -1.89 -18.78 -2.59
N LEU A 29 -2.46 -18.42 -3.76
CA LEU A 29 -2.92 -19.41 -4.74
C LEU A 29 -1.75 -20.22 -5.29
N LEU A 30 -0.63 -19.58 -5.65
CA LEU A 30 0.57 -20.29 -6.09
C LEU A 30 1.13 -21.19 -4.98
N ASP A 31 1.26 -20.67 -3.76
CA ASP A 31 1.73 -21.45 -2.61
C ASP A 31 0.86 -22.70 -2.38
N TRP A 32 -0.45 -22.57 -2.56
CA TRP A 32 -1.37 -23.70 -2.47
C TRP A 32 -1.22 -24.68 -3.65
N MET A 33 -1.14 -24.18 -4.89
CA MET A 33 -0.98 -25.01 -6.09
C MET A 33 0.30 -25.85 -6.08
N PHE A 34 1.39 -25.31 -5.52
CA PHE A 34 2.67 -25.99 -5.42
C PHE A 34 2.86 -26.74 -4.09
N GLY A 35 1.87 -26.71 -3.18
CA GLY A 35 1.91 -27.46 -1.92
C GLY A 35 2.84 -26.88 -0.85
N TYR A 36 3.26 -25.61 -0.97
CA TYR A 36 4.12 -24.93 0.02
C TYR A 36 3.37 -24.54 1.30
N GLY A 37 2.04 -24.51 1.26
CA GLY A 37 1.18 -24.20 2.40
C GLY A 37 1.16 -22.71 2.78
N LEU A 38 0.31 -22.34 3.75
CA LEU A 38 0.07 -20.93 4.13
C LEU A 38 1.25 -20.25 4.85
N GLY A 39 2.22 -21.03 5.34
CA GLY A 39 3.38 -20.52 6.09
C GLY A 39 4.51 -19.98 5.21
N ASN A 40 4.51 -20.29 3.90
CA ASN A 40 5.62 -19.99 3.00
C ASN A 40 5.79 -18.49 2.75
N ILE A 41 4.70 -17.74 2.52
CA ILE A 41 4.75 -16.27 2.42
C ILE A 41 5.37 -15.62 3.68
N GLY A 42 5.04 -16.10 4.87
CA GLY A 42 5.64 -15.58 6.12
C GLY A 42 7.13 -15.87 6.22
N TYR A 43 7.54 -17.05 5.77
CA TYR A 43 8.95 -17.44 5.66
C TYR A 43 9.70 -16.55 4.66
N ILE A 44 9.17 -16.37 3.44
CA ILE A 44 9.77 -15.49 2.42
C ILE A 44 9.85 -14.03 2.88
N LEU A 45 8.83 -13.53 3.57
CA LEU A 45 8.83 -12.18 4.13
C LEU A 45 9.99 -11.94 5.11
N ASN A 46 10.37 -12.97 5.88
CA ASN A 46 11.56 -12.90 6.75
C ASN A 46 12.87 -12.87 5.95
N TYR A 47 12.92 -13.42 4.74
CA TYR A 47 14.10 -13.23 3.88
C TYR A 47 14.14 -11.83 3.26
N LEU A 48 12.98 -11.25 2.96
CA LEU A 48 12.88 -9.95 2.31
C LEU A 48 13.14 -8.79 3.28
N LEU A 49 12.68 -8.92 4.53
CA LEU A 49 12.87 -7.96 5.62
C LEU A 49 13.30 -8.76 6.85
N TYR A 50 14.60 -9.00 6.97
CA TYR A 50 15.15 -9.94 7.94
C TYR A 50 15.19 -9.35 9.35
N THR A 51 15.71 -8.14 9.47
CA THR A 51 15.91 -7.45 10.74
C THR A 51 14.69 -6.63 11.15
N ALA A 52 14.53 -6.43 12.45
CA ALA A 52 13.50 -5.53 12.99
C ALA A 52 13.62 -4.11 12.43
N SER A 53 14.85 -3.63 12.19
CA SER A 53 15.14 -2.34 11.57
C SER A 53 14.64 -2.24 10.13
N GLU A 54 14.80 -3.29 9.32
CA GLU A 54 14.31 -3.32 7.93
C GLU A 54 12.78 -3.32 7.90
N LYS A 55 12.15 -4.13 8.75
CA LYS A 55 10.68 -4.15 8.89
C LYS A 55 10.14 -2.78 9.30
N LEU A 56 10.81 -2.11 10.25
CA LEU A 56 10.42 -0.77 10.71
C LEU A 56 10.65 0.29 9.63
N ALA A 57 11.78 0.25 8.92
CA ALA A 57 12.07 1.18 7.83
C ALA A 57 11.04 1.06 6.70
N ALA A 58 10.70 -0.17 6.29
CA ALA A 58 9.66 -0.43 5.30
C ALA A 58 8.29 0.11 5.74
N ALA A 59 7.92 -0.08 7.01
CA ALA A 59 6.69 0.46 7.57
C ALA A 59 6.67 2.01 7.57
N VAL A 60 7.78 2.65 7.96
CA VAL A 60 7.93 4.11 7.96
C VAL A 60 7.84 4.68 6.53
N MET A 61 8.48 4.02 5.56
CA MET A 61 8.39 4.42 4.15
C MET A 61 6.96 4.32 3.61
N LEU A 62 6.24 3.25 3.94
CA LEU A 62 4.85 3.08 3.55
C LEU A 62 3.94 4.13 4.22
N LEU A 63 4.18 4.44 5.50
CA LEU A 63 3.47 5.50 6.20
C LEU A 63 3.76 6.87 5.58
N ALA A 64 5.00 7.18 5.20
CA ALA A 64 5.34 8.47 4.60
C ALA A 64 4.52 8.76 3.32
N LEU A 65 4.20 7.73 2.54
CA LEU A 65 3.35 7.85 1.35
C LEU A 65 1.88 8.18 1.66
N ILE A 66 1.36 7.68 2.79
CA ILE A 66 -0.04 7.84 3.19
C ILE A 66 -0.22 9.11 4.03
N VAL A 67 0.71 9.39 4.94
CA VAL A 67 0.65 10.47 5.92
C VAL A 67 0.53 11.83 5.24
N LEU A 68 1.30 12.08 4.18
CA LEU A 68 1.20 13.34 3.44
C LEU A 68 -0.19 13.54 2.82
N ASP A 69 -0.73 12.50 2.18
CA ASP A 69 -2.06 12.53 1.58
C ASP A 69 -3.16 12.75 2.65
N VAL A 70 -3.02 12.15 3.85
CA VAL A 70 -3.94 12.34 4.98
C VAL A 70 -3.85 13.77 5.54
N ILE A 71 -2.65 14.32 5.72
CA ILE A 71 -2.45 15.70 6.20
C ILE A 71 -3.13 16.70 5.25
N TYR A 72 -2.94 16.55 3.94
CA TYR A 72 -3.58 17.41 2.93
C TYR A 72 -5.10 17.21 2.87
N TRP A 73 -5.58 15.99 3.10
CA TRP A 73 -7.02 15.72 3.19
C TRP A 73 -7.69 16.48 4.33
N ILE A 74 -7.06 16.46 5.52
CA ILE A 74 -7.53 17.12 6.75
C ILE A 74 -7.41 18.64 6.61
N ARG A 75 -6.25 19.15 6.20
CA ARG A 75 -6.02 20.59 6.00
C ARG A 75 -6.91 21.19 4.91
N GLY A 76 -7.42 20.36 3.99
CA GLY A 76 -8.27 20.80 2.90
C GLY A 76 -7.54 21.63 1.84
N SER A 77 -6.26 21.93 2.03
CA SER A 77 -5.34 22.45 1.04
C SER A 77 -4.62 21.27 0.40
N GLN A 78 -4.65 21.19 -0.93
CA GLN A 78 -3.71 20.35 -1.66
C GLN A 78 -2.89 21.32 -2.50
N PRO A 79 -1.55 21.32 -2.43
CA PRO A 79 -0.76 22.06 -3.39
C PRO A 79 -1.21 21.56 -4.76
N GLY A 80 -1.62 22.48 -5.64
CA GLY A 80 -2.15 22.12 -6.95
C GLY A 80 -1.17 21.17 -7.62
N ARG A 81 -1.57 19.92 -7.83
CA ARG A 81 -0.81 19.00 -8.67
C ARG A 81 -0.80 19.64 -10.05
N GLY A 82 0.31 20.30 -10.40
CA GLY A 82 0.47 21.02 -11.67
C GLY A 82 0.25 20.14 -12.91
N ALA A 83 0.23 18.82 -12.74
CA ALA A 83 -0.09 17.83 -13.77
C ALA A 83 -1.60 17.59 -14.01
N GLU A 84 -2.50 18.25 -13.28
CA GLU A 84 -3.96 18.22 -13.54
C GLU A 84 -4.47 19.44 -14.35
N LYS A 85 -3.58 20.25 -14.93
CA LYS A 85 -3.93 21.29 -15.92
C LYS A 85 -3.94 20.73 -17.33
#